data_AF-A0A3N2PDH1-F1
#
_entry.id   AF-A0A3N2PDH1-F1
#
_cell.length_a   1.000
_cell.length_b   1.000
_cell.length_c   1.000
_cell.angle_alpha   90.00
_cell.angle_beta   90.00
_cell.angle_gamma   90.00
#
_symmetry.space_group_name_H-M   'P 1'
#
loop_
_entity.id
_entity.type
_entity.pdbx_description
1 polymer ?
#
loop_
_entity_poly.entity_id
_entity_poly.type
_entity_poly.pdbx_seq_one_letter_code
_entity_poly.pdbx_strand_id
1 'polypeptide(L)'
;MENDATVLLVTHLIDEAVLSADRAVVPSPRPGRIRAVAGIDVSRPRRLGRDAHLAEVARCSAELHERLMEREEPAMVGVSGS
;
A
#
# COMPACT_ATOMS: atom_id res chain seq x y z
N MET A 1 4.95 15.53 -23.32
CA MET A 1 5.73 16.22 -22.27
C MET A 1 5.68 15.32 -21.05
N GLU A 2 6.67 14.47 -20.90
CA GLU A 2 6.87 13.73 -19.65
C GLU A 2 7.49 14.72 -18.66
N ASN A 3 6.88 14.84 -17.48
CA ASN A 3 7.34 15.71 -16.40
C ASN A 3 7.98 14.81 -15.34
N ASP A 4 9.17 15.16 -14.83
CA ASP A 4 9.90 14.40 -13.80
C ASP A 4 9.30 14.62 -12.40
N ALA A 5 7.97 14.59 -12.33
CA ALA A 5 7.22 14.87 -11.12
C ALA A 5 7.13 13.59 -10.28
N THR A 6 7.55 13.68 -9.02
CA THR A 6 7.22 12.67 -8.02
C THR A 6 5.83 12.95 -7.47
N VAL A 7 4.93 11.98 -7.55
CA VAL A 7 3.53 12.11 -7.09
C VAL A 7 3.29 11.18 -5.90
N LEU A 8 2.69 11.72 -4.84
CA LEU A 8 2.15 10.95 -3.72
C LEU A 8 0.62 11.06 -3.74
N LEU A 9 -0.05 9.94 -3.95
CA LEU A 9 -1.51 9.82 -3.85
C LEU A 9 -1.88 9.24 -2.48
N VAL A 10 -2.72 9.95 -1.73
CA VAL A 10 -3.32 9.44 -0.49
C VAL A 10 -4.76 9.07 -0.80
N THR A 11 -5.07 7.78 -0.66
CA THR A 11 -6.41 7.25 -0.90
C THR A 11 -6.88 6.42 0.28
N HIS A 12 -8.20 6.32 0.42
CA HIS A 12 -8.89 5.44 1.36
C HIS A 12 -9.24 4.08 0.72
N LEU A 13 -8.94 3.89 -0.57
CA LEU A 13 -9.30 2.70 -1.34
C LEU A 13 -8.03 1.96 -1.78
N ILE A 14 -7.92 0.69 -1.40
CA ILE A 14 -6.80 -0.18 -1.78
C ILE A 14 -6.71 -0.33 -3.30
N ASP A 15 -7.86 -0.52 -3.97
CA ASP A 15 -7.90 -0.72 -5.41
C ASP A 15 -7.38 0.51 -6.18
N GLU A 16 -7.62 1.73 -5.67
CA GLU A 16 -7.07 2.94 -6.29
C GLU A 16 -5.54 2.97 -6.22
N ALA A 17 -4.95 2.50 -5.11
CA ALA A 17 -3.52 2.38 -4.96
C ALA A 17 -2.93 1.34 -5.93
N VAL A 18 -3.55 0.16 -6.04
CA VAL A 18 -3.09 -0.93 -6.93
C VAL A 18 -3.18 -0.51 -8.40
N LEU A 19 -4.25 0.15 -8.80
CA LEU A 19 -4.46 0.57 -10.19
C LEU A 19 -3.54 1.73 -10.60
N SER A 20 -3.10 2.57 -9.67
CA SER A 20 -2.43 3.84 -9.99
C SER A 20 -0.93 3.89 -9.68
N ALA A 21 -0.48 3.24 -8.61
CA ALA A 21 0.85 3.45 -8.04
C ALA A 21 1.82 2.28 -8.28
N ASP A 22 3.11 2.55 -8.44
CA ASP A 22 4.13 1.49 -8.50
C ASP A 22 4.45 0.91 -7.11
N ARG A 23 4.18 1.70 -6.06
CA ARG A 23 4.39 1.33 -4.66
C ARG A 23 3.23 1.82 -3.80
N ALA A 24 2.81 1.01 -2.84
CA ALA A 24 1.87 1.39 -1.80
C ALA A 24 2.58 1.48 -0.45
N VAL A 25 2.31 2.57 0.28
CA VAL A 25 2.86 2.81 1.62
C VAL A 25 1.74 2.54 2.64
N VAL A 26 2.00 1.65 3.59
CA VAL A 26 1.06 1.32 4.67
C VAL A 26 1.50 2.10 5.91
N PRO A 27 0.74 3.12 6.34
CA PRO A 27 1.01 3.81 7.60
C PRO A 27 0.61 2.93 8.78
N SER A 28 1.34 3.04 9.88
CA SER A 28 0.89 2.53 11.17
C SER A 28 -0.32 3.33 11.68
N PRO A 29 -1.18 2.70 12.50
CA PRO A 29 -1.99 3.45 13.45
C PRO A 29 -1.10 4.38 14.29
N ARG A 30 -1.67 5.46 14.81
CA ARG A 30 -0.90 6.50 15.52
C ARG A 30 0.12 5.90 16.52
N PRO A 31 1.34 6.47 16.59
CA PRO A 31 1.86 7.63 15.85
C PRO A 31 2.39 7.27 14.46
N GLY A 32 2.22 8.16 13.47
CA GLY A 32 2.39 7.92 12.02
C GLY A 32 3.78 7.49 11.58
N ARG A 33 4.09 6.20 11.72
CA ARG A 33 5.25 5.53 11.15
C ARG A 33 4.83 4.84 9.86
N ILE A 34 5.82 4.54 9.02
CA ILE A 34 5.58 3.65 7.88
C ILE A 34 5.75 2.23 8.40
N ARG A 35 4.67 1.44 8.36
CA ARG A 35 4.68 0.03 8.71
C ARG A 35 5.31 -0.80 7.59
N ALA A 36 4.88 -0.56 6.36
CA ALA A 36 5.33 -1.33 5.21
C ALA A 36 5.34 -0.48 3.94
N VAL A 37 6.17 -0.90 2.98
CA VAL A 37 6.12 -0.46 1.59
C VAL A 37 5.94 -1.71 0.73
N ALA A 38 4.88 -1.74 -0.07
CA ALA A 38 4.55 -2.83 -0.99
C ALA A 38 4.86 -2.40 -2.42
N GLY A 39 5.56 -3.24 -3.18
CA GLY A 39 5.66 -3.09 -4.63
C GLY A 39 4.38 -3.60 -5.29
N ILE A 40 3.86 -2.86 -6.27
CA ILE A 40 2.68 -3.28 -7.02
C ILE A 40 3.14 -3.99 -8.30
N ASP A 41 3.30 -5.32 -8.22
CA ASP A 41 3.71 -6.17 -9.35
C ASP A 41 2.53 -6.54 -10.23
N VAL A 42 1.87 -5.51 -10.77
CA VAL A 42 0.83 -5.63 -11.79
C VAL A 42 1.33 -4.90 -13.02
N SER A 43 1.38 -5.58 -14.16
CA SER A 43 1.84 -4.96 -15.41
C SER A 43 0.88 -3.85 -15.86
N ARG A 44 1.43 -2.80 -16.46
CA ARG A 44 0.63 -1.71 -17.07
C ARG A 44 0.20 -2.15 -18.48
N PRO A 45 -1.01 -1.80 -18.96
CA PRO A 45 -2.02 -0.96 -18.32
C PRO A 45 -2.86 -1.73 -17.28
N ARG A 46 -3.01 -1.16 -16.09
CA ARG A 46 -3.88 -1.69 -15.04
C ARG A 46 -5.26 -1.10 -15.21
N ARG A 47 -6.21 -1.89 -15.67
CA ARG A 47 -7.61 -1.48 -15.84
C ARG A 47 -8.51 -2.58 -15.32
N LEU A 48 -9.74 -2.26 -14.96
CA LEU A 48 -10.80 -3.24 -14.74
C LEU A 48 -11.47 -3.51 -16.09
N GLY A 49 -11.65 -4.77 -16.50
CA GLY A 49 -12.20 -5.11 -17.81
C GLY A 49 -11.82 -6.48 -18.38
N ARG A 50 -12.12 -6.72 -19.66
CA ARG A 50 -12.00 -8.03 -20.32
C ARG A 50 -10.55 -8.49 -20.57
N ASP A 51 -9.60 -7.56 -20.61
CA ASP A 51 -8.15 -7.80 -20.76
C ASP A 51 -7.36 -7.41 -19.50
N ALA A 52 -8.05 -7.32 -18.37
CA ALA A 52 -7.49 -6.85 -17.12
C ALA A 52 -6.69 -7.92 -16.41
N HIS A 53 -5.57 -7.52 -15.80
CA HIS A 53 -4.82 -8.27 -14.80
C HIS A 53 -5.64 -8.53 -13.52
N LEU A 54 -6.88 -9.01 -13.62
CA LEU A 54 -7.82 -9.12 -12.50
C LEU A 54 -7.28 -10.03 -11.40
N ALA A 55 -6.63 -11.12 -11.79
CA ALA A 55 -6.04 -12.05 -10.82
C ALA A 55 -4.88 -11.38 -10.08
N GLU A 56 -3.98 -10.70 -10.79
CA GLU A 56 -2.86 -9.97 -10.18
C GLU A 56 -3.34 -8.81 -9.31
N VAL A 57 -4.33 -8.05 -9.78
CA VAL A 57 -4.95 -6.95 -9.04
C VAL A 57 -5.61 -7.48 -7.78
N ALA A 58 -6.41 -8.54 -7.88
CA ALA A 58 -7.06 -9.14 -6.71
C ALA A 58 -6.04 -9.67 -5.69
N ARG A 59 -4.96 -10.34 -6.15
CA ARG A 59 -3.88 -10.79 -5.27
C ARG A 59 -3.20 -9.61 -4.58
N CYS A 60 -2.85 -8.57 -5.33
CA CYS A 60 -2.18 -7.40 -4.79
C CYS A 60 -3.06 -6.61 -3.82
N SER A 61 -4.35 -6.45 -4.13
CA SER A 61 -5.32 -5.83 -3.22
C SER A 61 -5.47 -6.62 -1.93
N ALA A 62 -5.55 -7.95 -2.01
CA ALA A 62 -5.62 -8.82 -0.83
C ALA A 62 -4.36 -8.68 0.04
N GLU A 63 -3.17 -8.73 -0.57
CA GLU A 63 -1.90 -8.56 0.13
C GLU A 63 -1.79 -7.21 0.83
N LEU A 64 -2.19 -6.13 0.16
CA LEU A 64 -2.16 -4.78 0.74
C LEU A 64 -3.18 -4.64 1.88
N HIS A 65 -4.34 -5.29 1.75
CA HIS A 65 -5.35 -5.36 2.81
C HIS A 65 -4.82 -6.09 4.04
N GLU A 66 -4.17 -7.25 3.86
CA GLU A 66 -3.57 -8.00 4.96
C GLU A 66 -2.53 -7.14 5.71
N ARG A 67 -1.64 -6.46 4.99
CA ARG A 67 -0.63 -5.57 5.58
C ARG A 67 -1.24 -4.39 6.35
N LEU A 68 -2.38 -3.86 5.89
CA LEU A 68 -3.08 -2.77 6.55
C LEU A 68 -3.81 -3.23 7.83
N MET A 69 -4.36 -4.44 7.80
CA MET A 69 -5.12 -5.01 8.92
C MET A 69 -4.24 -5.69 9.96
N GLU A 70 -2.96 -5.92 9.64
CA GLU A 70 -1.99 -6.50 10.54
C GLU A 70 -1.83 -5.60 11.79
N ARG A 71 -2.16 -6.16 12.96
CA ARG A 71 -2.06 -5.43 14.22
C ARG A 71 -0.60 -5.09 14.50
N GLU A 72 -0.35 -3.88 14.97
CA GLU A 72 0.93 -3.58 15.61
C GLU A 72 0.96 -4.27 16.97
N GLU A 73 1.93 -5.15 17.17
CA GLU A 73 2.40 -5.41 18.53
C GLU A 73 2.87 -4.05 19.06
N PRO A 74 2.31 -3.56 20.18
CA PRO A 74 2.75 -2.29 20.72
C PRO A 74 4.25 -2.40 20.97
N ALA A 75 5.02 -1.55 20.29
CA ALA A 75 6.44 -1.42 20.56
C ALA A 75 6.57 -1.22 22.08
N MET A 76 7.19 -2.18 22.76
CA MET A 76 7.45 -2.12 24.19
C MET A 76 8.14 -0.79 24.46
N VAL A 77 7.38 0.20 24.94
CA VAL A 77 7.94 1.47 25.39
C VAL A 77 8.79 1.09 26.58
N GLY A 78 10.10 1.13 26.40
CA GLY A 78 11.06 0.86 27.47
C GLY A 78 10.76 1.79 28.63
N VAL A 79 10.02 1.29 29.62
CA VAL A 79 10.00 1.85 30.96
C VAL A 79 11.34 1.45 31.57
N SER A 80 12.41 2.15 31.19
CA SER A 80 13.58 2.24 32.06
C SER A 80 13.20 3.22 33.18
N GLY A 81 12.54 2.66 34.20
CA GLY A 81 12.48 3.28 35.51
C GLY A 81 13.79 3.07 36.27
N SER A 82 13.96 3.96 37.26
CA SER A 82 14.97 3.99 38.33
C SER A 82 16.30 4.67 38.00
#